data_AF-A0A351KW45-F1
#
_entry.id   AF-A0A351KW45-F1
#
_cell.length_a   1.000
_cell.length_b   1.000
_cell.length_c   1.000
_cell.angle_alpha   90.00
_cell.angle_beta   90.00
_cell.angle_gamma   90.00
#
_symmetry.space_group_name_H-M   'P 1'
#
loop_
_entity.id
_entity.type
_entity.pdbx_description
1 polymer ?
#
loop_
_entity_poly.entity_id
_entity_poly.type
_entity_poly.pdbx_seq_one_letter_code
_entity_poly.pdbx_strand_id
1 'polypeptide(L)' 'IKTGSLSRSDRIAKYNRLLKIEAELGPKAKYAGKSAFKRAF' A
#
# COMPACT_ATOMS: atom_id res chain seq x y z
N ILE A 1 -1.51 -2.74 4.51
CA ILE A 1 -0.36 -2.70 5.45
C ILE A 1 -0.56 -1.52 6.39
N LYS A 2 -0.45 -1.70 7.71
CA LYS A 2 -0.37 -0.59 8.66
C LYS A 2 1.10 -0.32 8.98
N THR A 3 1.60 0.86 8.62
CA THR A 3 3.04 1.16 8.75
C THR A 3 3.34 2.50 9.43
N GLY A 4 2.39 3.04 10.19
CA GLY A 4 2.56 4.25 10.98
C GLY A 4 1.99 5.51 10.31
N SER A 5 2.34 6.67 10.87
CA SER A 5 1.94 8.00 10.35
C SER A 5 2.71 8.38 9.08
N LEU A 6 2.22 9.40 8.37
CA LEU A 6 2.89 10.02 7.21
C LEU A 6 4.04 10.96 7.62
N SER A 7 4.78 10.58 8.66
CA SER A 7 5.89 11.35 9.21
C SER A 7 6.99 10.40 9.67
N ARG A 8 8.23 10.92 9.72
CA ARG A 8 9.48 10.16 9.93
C ARG A 8 9.86 9.26 8.76
N SER A 9 11.14 9.33 8.38
CA SER A 9 11.66 8.77 7.14
C SER A 9 11.52 7.24 7.03
N ASP A 10 11.71 6.49 8.11
CA ASP A 10 11.54 5.03 8.13
C ASP A 10 10.13 4.59 7.68
N ARG A 11 9.09 5.31 8.12
CA ARG A 11 7.69 5.01 7.77
C ARG A 11 7.40 5.42 6.33
N ILE A 12 7.88 6.60 5.94
CA ILE A 12 7.75 7.13 4.58
C ILE A 12 8.41 6.20 3.57
N ALA A 13 9.57 5.61 3.89
CA ALA A 13 10.27 4.67 3.02
C ALA A 13 9.40 3.48 2.59
N LYS A 14 8.54 2.98 3.49
CA LYS A 14 7.62 1.88 3.19
C LYS A 14 6.51 2.32 2.22
N TYR A 15 5.96 3.52 2.38
CA TYR A 15 5.02 4.09 1.41
C TYR A 15 5.67 4.31 0.04
N ASN A 16 6.89 4.88 0.01
CA ASN A 16 7.64 5.08 -1.22
C ASN A 16 7.93 3.76 -1.94
N ARG A 17 8.21 2.67 -1.20
CA ARG A 17 8.40 1.36 -1.81
C ARG A 17 7.12 0.83 -2.45
N LEU A 18 5.95 1.04 -1.83
CA LEU A 18 4.66 0.68 -2.42
C LEU A 18 4.40 1.43 -3.72
N LEU A 19 4.68 2.74 -3.76
CA LEU A 19 4.55 3.55 -4.99
C LEU A 19 5.47 3.05 -6.11
N LYS A 20 6.71 2.68 -5.78
CA LYS A 20 7.63 2.06 -6.76
C LYS A 20 7.09 0.73 -7.28
N ILE A 21 6.57 -0.13 -6.41
CA ILE A 21 5.98 -1.42 -6.81
C ILE A 21 4.75 -1.20 -7.71
N GLU A 22 3.90 -0.24 -7.38
CA GLU A 22 2.74 0.11 -8.21
C GLU A 22 3.18 0.58 -9.61
N ALA A 23 4.19 1.45 -9.68
CA ALA A 23 4.77 1.90 -10.96
C ALA A 23 5.41 0.75 -11.75
N GLU A 24 6.15 -0.16 -11.09
CA GLU A 24 6.76 -1.35 -11.71
C GLU A 24 5.69 -2.31 -12.27
N LEU A 25 4.55 -2.45 -11.61
CA LEU A 25 3.43 -3.31 -12.05
C LEU A 25 2.59 -2.67 -13.17
N GLY A 26 2.58 -1.34 -13.26
CA GLY A 26 1.87 -0.59 -14.30
C GLY A 26 0.39 -1.01 -14.40
N PRO A 27 -0.12 -1.35 -15.60
CA PRO A 27 -1.52 -1.75 -15.80
C PRO A 27 -1.96 -3.01 -15.02
N LYS A 28 -1.01 -3.80 -14.50
CA LYS A 28 -1.32 -4.99 -13.70
C LYS A 28 -1.56 -4.67 -12.23
N ALA A 29 -1.19 -3.47 -11.77
CA ALA A 29 -1.41 -3.06 -10.39
C ALA A 29 -2.91 -2.99 -10.07
N LYS A 30 -3.31 -3.59 -8.94
CA LYS A 30 -4.71 -3.54 -8.46
C LYS A 30 -4.75 -3.23 -6.98
N TYR A 31 -5.36 -2.10 -6.62
CA TYR A 31 -5.67 -1.78 -5.24
C TYR A 31 -7.03 -2.37 -4.85
N ALA A 32 -7.04 -3.35 -3.94
CA ALA A 32 -8.24 -4.06 -3.55
C ALA A 32 -9.25 -3.23 -2.73
N GLY A 33 -8.85 -2.08 -2.17
CA GLY A 33 -9.74 -1.20 -1.40
C GLY A 33 -10.52 -1.94 -0.31
N LYS A 34 -11.84 -1.74 -0.25
CA LYS A 34 -12.72 -2.40 0.74
C LYS A 34 -12.80 -3.93 0.55
N SER A 35 -12.58 -4.45 -0.65
CA SER A 35 -12.62 -5.90 -0.91
C SER A 35 -11.44 -6.65 -0.25
N ALA A 36 -10.40 -5.92 0.18
CA ALA A 36 -9.30 -6.48 0.94
C ALA A 36 -9.71 -6.98 2.34
N PHE A 37 -10.83 -6.47 2.88
CA PHE A 37 -11.37 -6.92 4.16
C PHE A 37 -12.35 -8.06 3.92
N LYS A 38 -11.98 -9.28 4.32
CA LYS A 38 -12.96 -10.37 4.44
C LYS A 38 -14.04 -9.92 5.45
N ARG A 39 -15.30 -9.89 5.03
CA ARG A 39 -16.43 -9.71 5.95
C ARG A 39 -16.37 -10.84 6.97
N ALA A 40 -16.27 -10.50 8.26
CA ALA A 40 -16.76 -11.39 9.30
C ALA A 40 -18.29 -11.37 9.20
N PHE A 41 -18.89 -12.56 9.08
CA PHE A 41 -20.30 -12.74 9.36
C PHE A 41 -20.56 -12.46 10.84
#